data_AF-A0A0C2FDM1-F1
#
_entry.id   AF-A0A0C2FDM1-F1
#
_cell.length_a   1.000
_cell.length_b   1.000
_cell.length_c   1.000
_cell.angle_alpha   90.00
_cell.angle_beta   90.00
_cell.angle_gamma   90.00
#
_symmetry.space_group_name_H-M   'P 1'
#
loop_
_entity.id
_entity.type
_entity.pdbx_description
1 polymer ?
#
loop_
_entity_poly.entity_id
_entity_poly.type
_entity_poly.pdbx_seq_one_letter_code
_entity_poly.pdbx_strand_id
1 'polypeptide(L)'
;MSSSAHAYEGSCLRLIITTVIAELAILMGAMDSIAAVVDFFFLMCYAFVNIICTLHSLLGAPNWRPRFKYYHWFLSLLGAVLCFFIMFSTHWDYALVSIFLCILIYKYVEWKGAKKEWGDGIRGLALTTAQYSLMKIEDKDPHPKNWRPQLLLILSMPWSKELVDVRYLNLLNLASQLKAGKGLTIVTSFIRGSVTSPDDRKRAEQVQIVHCVLYYLAYQ
;
A
#
# COMPACT_ATOMS: atom_id res chain seq x y z
N MET A 1 8.21 -2.63 -34.79
CA MET A 1 7.96 -1.42 -35.61
C MET A 1 6.55 -0.85 -35.45
N SER A 2 5.49 -1.66 -35.25
CA SER A 2 4.10 -1.19 -35.04
C SER A 2 3.79 -0.63 -33.63
N SER A 3 4.43 -1.14 -32.57
CA SER A 3 4.17 -0.66 -31.19
C SER A 3 4.61 0.78 -30.97
N SER A 4 5.69 1.21 -31.61
CA SER A 4 6.17 2.56 -31.48
C SER A 4 5.38 3.52 -32.39
N ALA A 5 4.85 3.08 -33.55
CA ALA A 5 3.90 3.83 -34.39
C ALA A 5 2.70 4.40 -33.62
N HIS A 6 2.01 3.56 -32.85
CA HIS A 6 0.89 3.98 -32.00
C HIS A 6 1.31 4.86 -30.82
N ALA A 7 2.53 4.71 -30.32
CA ALA A 7 3.06 5.58 -29.27
C ALA A 7 3.31 7.00 -29.79
N TYR A 8 3.77 7.15 -31.04
CA TYR A 8 3.95 8.47 -31.65
C TYR A 8 2.59 9.13 -31.98
N GLU A 9 1.63 8.38 -32.53
CA GLU A 9 0.26 8.89 -32.80
C GLU A 9 -0.41 9.43 -31.52
N GLY A 10 -0.32 8.67 -30.42
CA GLY A 10 -0.84 9.10 -29.13
C GLY A 10 -0.09 10.32 -28.55
N SER A 11 1.18 10.51 -28.91
CA SER A 11 1.97 11.67 -28.49
C SER A 11 1.62 12.92 -29.29
N CYS A 12 1.43 12.81 -30.61
CA CYS A 12 0.98 13.91 -31.46
C CYS A 12 -0.41 14.42 -31.05
N LEU A 13 -1.35 13.53 -30.73
CA LEU A 13 -2.67 13.92 -30.26
C LEU A 13 -2.59 14.75 -28.96
N ARG A 14 -1.74 14.35 -28.00
CA ARG A 14 -1.53 15.09 -26.75
C ARG A 14 -0.96 16.49 -27.02
N LEU A 15 0.01 16.59 -27.91
CA LEU A 15 0.60 17.87 -28.30
C LEU A 15 -0.44 18.80 -28.91
N ILE A 16 -1.27 18.30 -29.84
CA ILE A 16 -2.34 19.09 -30.46
C ILE A 16 -3.34 19.58 -29.40
N ILE A 17 -3.75 18.70 -28.48
CA ILE A 17 -4.67 19.07 -27.39
C ILE A 17 -4.05 20.16 -26.51
N THR A 18 -2.78 20.03 -26.10
CA THR A 18 -2.12 21.04 -25.27
C THR A 18 -1.97 22.38 -26.00
N THR A 19 -1.67 22.36 -27.30
CA THR A 19 -1.54 23.57 -28.12
C THR A 19 -2.88 24.30 -28.23
N VAL A 20 -3.98 23.58 -28.51
CA VAL A 20 -5.32 24.18 -28.59
C VAL A 20 -5.74 24.78 -27.26
N ILE A 21 -5.50 24.10 -26.13
CA ILE A 21 -5.82 24.64 -24.80
C ILE A 21 -5.00 25.91 -24.52
N ALA A 22 -3.70 25.91 -24.84
CA ALA A 22 -2.84 27.06 -24.64
C ALA A 22 -3.27 28.25 -25.50
N GLU A 23 -3.65 28.02 -26.76
CA GLU A 23 -4.08 29.08 -27.67
C GLU A 23 -5.43 29.69 -27.23
N LEU A 24 -6.39 28.87 -26.78
CA LEU A 24 -7.64 29.35 -26.21
C LEU A 24 -7.41 30.18 -24.94
N ALA A 25 -6.47 29.76 -24.07
CA ALA A 25 -6.10 30.50 -22.87
C ALA A 25 -5.53 31.89 -23.18
N ILE A 26 -4.70 31.99 -24.23
CA ILE A 26 -4.13 33.26 -24.69
C ILE A 26 -5.22 34.16 -25.27
N LEU A 27 -6.10 33.62 -26.12
CA LEU A 27 -7.19 34.37 -26.77
C LEU A 27 -8.21 34.93 -25.78
N MET A 28 -8.44 34.25 -24.65
CA MET A 28 -9.31 34.73 -23.58
C MET A 28 -8.75 35.96 -22.84
N GLY A 29 -7.48 36.31 -23.02
CA GLY A 29 -6.86 37.49 -22.40
C GLY A 29 -6.75 37.44 -20.87
N ALA A 30 -7.12 36.32 -20.24
CA ALA A 30 -7.14 36.11 -18.79
C ALA A 30 -5.84 35.48 -18.28
N MET A 31 -4.70 35.83 -18.87
CA MET A 31 -3.39 35.22 -18.58
C MET A 31 -3.02 35.34 -17.10
N ASP A 32 -3.28 36.50 -16.48
CA ASP A 32 -2.95 36.75 -15.07
C ASP A 32 -3.71 35.82 -14.12
N SER A 33 -5.00 35.59 -14.39
CA SER A 33 -5.84 34.68 -13.60
C SER A 33 -5.41 33.22 -13.78
N ILE A 34 -5.03 32.82 -14.99
CA ILE A 34 -4.57 31.45 -15.28
C ILE A 34 -3.21 31.20 -14.62
N ALA A 35 -2.29 32.15 -14.73
CA ALA A 35 -0.97 32.08 -14.10
C ALA A 35 -1.09 31.92 -12.58
N ALA A 36 -1.95 32.71 -11.94
CA ALA A 36 -2.22 32.58 -10.51
C ALA A 36 -2.67 31.16 -10.14
N VAL A 37 -3.68 30.61 -10.82
CA VAL A 37 -4.18 29.25 -10.52
C VAL A 37 -3.08 28.19 -10.68
N VAL A 38 -2.27 28.29 -11.74
CA VAL A 38 -1.15 27.37 -12.00
C VAL A 38 -0.10 27.44 -10.89
N ASP A 39 0.23 28.64 -10.39
CA ASP A 39 1.20 28.83 -9.31
C ASP A 39 0.74 28.15 -8.01
N PHE A 40 -0.55 28.26 -7.65
CA PHE A 40 -1.10 27.57 -6.47
C PHE A 40 -1.02 26.04 -6.61
N PHE A 41 -1.19 25.50 -7.82
CA PHE A 41 -0.99 24.06 -8.07
C PHE A 41 0.46 23.62 -7.92
N PHE A 42 1.42 24.40 -8.41
CA PHE A 42 2.84 24.12 -8.20
C PHE A 42 3.22 24.18 -6.72
N LEU A 43 2.73 25.18 -5.98
CA LEU A 43 2.96 25.31 -4.54
C LEU A 43 2.39 24.11 -3.76
N MET A 44 1.21 23.62 -4.13
CA MET A 44 0.65 22.39 -3.56
C MET A 44 1.50 21.16 -3.86
N CYS A 45 2.01 21.02 -5.09
CA CYS A 45 2.90 19.93 -5.46
C CYS A 45 4.18 19.94 -4.60
N TYR A 46 4.80 21.11 -4.45
CA TYR A 46 5.99 21.29 -3.60
C TYR A 46 5.68 21.01 -2.12
N ALA A 47 4.50 21.42 -1.63
CA ALA A 47 4.07 21.09 -0.27
C ALA A 47 3.97 19.58 -0.08
N PHE A 48 3.29 18.85 -0.98
CA PHE A 48 3.13 17.39 -0.85
C PHE A 48 4.45 16.63 -0.91
N VAL A 49 5.34 16.98 -1.85
CA VAL A 49 6.66 16.35 -1.93
C VAL A 49 7.41 16.51 -0.62
N ASN A 50 7.35 17.71 -0.02
CA ASN A 50 7.98 17.99 1.26
C ASN A 50 7.32 17.23 2.44
N ILE A 51 6.00 17.14 2.46
CA ILE A 51 5.26 16.37 3.48
C ILE A 51 5.61 14.89 3.37
N ILE A 52 5.61 14.32 2.17
CA ILE A 52 5.94 12.90 1.93
C ILE A 52 7.38 12.62 2.36
N CYS A 53 8.34 13.46 1.98
CA CYS A 53 9.73 13.33 2.41
C CYS A 53 9.87 13.35 3.94
N THR A 54 9.15 14.24 4.62
CA THR A 54 9.13 14.34 6.08
C THR A 54 8.53 13.09 6.70
N LEU A 55 7.37 12.64 6.20
CA LEU A 55 6.66 11.47 6.70
C LEU A 55 7.48 10.20 6.54
N HIS A 56 8.08 9.97 5.38
CA HIS A 56 8.92 8.81 5.12
C HIS A 56 10.17 8.77 6.01
N SER A 57 10.77 9.94 6.29
CA SER A 57 11.90 10.05 7.22
C SER A 57 11.51 9.78 8.66
N LEU A 58 10.37 10.34 9.14
CA LEU A 58 9.92 10.18 10.53
C LEU A 58 9.38 8.77 10.81
N LEU A 59 8.66 8.17 9.86
CA LEU A 59 8.10 6.82 9.99
C LEU A 59 9.15 5.72 9.73
N GLY A 60 10.35 6.07 9.27
CA GLY A 60 11.39 5.10 8.93
C GLY A 60 10.94 4.16 7.81
N ALA A 61 10.38 4.71 6.73
CA ALA A 61 9.86 3.91 5.64
C ALA A 61 10.95 2.98 5.06
N PRO A 62 10.68 1.69 4.84
CA PRO A 62 11.70 0.67 4.56
C PRO A 62 12.59 0.95 3.34
N ASN A 63 12.01 1.55 2.29
CA ASN A 63 12.70 1.88 1.04
C ASN A 63 13.26 3.32 1.02
N TRP A 64 13.11 4.08 2.12
CA TRP A 64 13.54 5.47 2.17
C TRP A 64 14.99 5.59 2.62
N ARG A 65 15.89 5.94 1.69
CA ARG A 65 17.34 6.10 1.92
C ARG A 65 17.86 7.36 1.23
N PRO A 66 17.59 8.57 1.77
CA PRO A 66 18.10 9.81 1.19
C PRO A 66 19.63 9.82 1.26
N ARG A 67 20.28 9.76 0.09
CA ARG A 67 21.76 9.76 -0.02
C ARG A 67 22.36 11.17 -0.08
N PHE A 68 21.52 12.19 -0.17
CA PHE A 68 21.97 13.57 -0.31
C PHE A 68 22.51 14.12 1.01
N LYS A 69 23.73 14.67 0.99
CA LYS A 69 24.48 15.08 2.19
C LYS A 69 23.77 16.13 3.05
N TYR A 70 23.05 17.07 2.44
CA TYR A 70 22.38 18.18 3.15
C TYR A 70 20.88 17.93 3.36
N TYR A 71 20.41 16.70 3.17
CA TYR A 71 19.02 16.37 3.44
C TYR A 71 18.79 16.22 4.96
N HIS A 72 17.81 16.94 5.49
CA HIS A 72 17.31 16.74 6.84
C HIS A 72 15.78 16.82 6.84
N TRP A 73 15.11 15.96 7.61
CA TRP A 73 13.63 15.88 7.64
C TRP A 73 13.00 17.23 8.04
N PHE A 74 13.62 17.96 8.97
CA PHE A 74 13.17 19.27 9.41
C PHE A 74 13.18 20.31 8.29
N LEU A 75 14.18 20.26 7.39
CA LEU A 75 14.25 21.20 6.25
C LEU A 75 13.08 20.96 5.28
N SER A 76 12.70 19.70 5.10
CA SER A 76 11.54 19.35 4.30
C SER A 76 10.24 19.78 4.97
N LEU A 77 10.10 19.59 6.29
CA LEU A 77 8.95 20.09 7.05
C LEU A 77 8.83 21.62 6.94
N LEU A 78 9.94 22.35 7.09
CA LEU A 78 9.99 23.79 6.93
C LEU A 78 9.55 24.21 5.53
N GLY A 79 10.00 23.49 4.49
CA GLY A 79 9.59 23.72 3.10
C GLY A 79 8.08 23.55 2.91
N ALA A 80 7.47 22.50 3.48
CA ALA A 80 6.02 22.31 3.43
C ALA A 80 5.26 23.46 4.12
N VAL A 81 5.70 23.86 5.32
CA VAL A 81 5.09 24.98 6.07
C VAL A 81 5.22 26.29 5.29
N LEU A 82 6.37 26.57 4.69
CA LEU A 82 6.59 27.74 3.85
C LEU A 82 5.68 27.74 2.62
N CYS A 83 5.48 26.60 1.95
CA CYS A 83 4.55 26.50 0.83
C CYS A 83 3.13 26.88 1.25
N PHE A 84 2.60 26.32 2.35
CA PHE A 84 1.26 26.70 2.82
C PHE A 84 1.20 28.15 3.29
N PHE A 85 2.24 28.63 3.97
CA PHE A 85 2.33 30.02 4.40
C PHE A 85 2.22 30.98 3.20
N ILE A 86 2.99 30.74 2.14
CA ILE A 86 2.94 31.57 0.92
C ILE A 86 1.56 31.47 0.27
N MET A 87 0.96 30.27 0.18
CA MET A 87 -0.39 30.12 -0.37
C MET A 87 -1.43 30.98 0.37
N PHE A 88 -1.51 30.84 1.69
CA PHE A 88 -2.49 31.57 2.49
C PHE A 88 -2.17 33.06 2.62
N SER A 89 -0.89 33.45 2.55
CA SER A 89 -0.48 34.86 2.60
C SER A 89 -0.76 35.60 1.30
N THR A 90 -0.73 34.93 0.15
CA THR A 90 -0.99 35.55 -1.16
C THR A 90 -2.49 35.72 -1.38
N HIS A 91 -3.23 34.62 -1.46
CA HIS A 91 -4.68 34.64 -1.66
C HIS A 91 -5.33 33.40 -1.04
N TRP A 92 -6.08 33.60 0.04
CA TRP A 92 -6.69 32.51 0.81
C TRP A 92 -7.82 31.79 0.05
N ASP A 93 -8.53 32.50 -0.83
CA ASP A 93 -9.60 31.99 -1.69
C ASP A 93 -9.07 31.02 -2.75
N TYR A 94 -8.05 31.41 -3.51
CA TYR A 94 -7.39 30.52 -4.46
C TYR A 94 -6.74 29.31 -3.77
N ALA A 95 -6.15 29.50 -2.58
CA ALA A 95 -5.58 28.41 -1.80
C ALA A 95 -6.63 27.35 -1.43
N LEU A 96 -7.82 27.76 -0.98
CA LEU A 96 -8.90 26.83 -0.65
C LEU A 96 -9.42 26.08 -1.88
N VAL A 97 -9.56 26.77 -3.02
CA VAL A 97 -9.98 26.14 -4.28
C VAL A 97 -8.98 25.08 -4.74
N SER A 98 -7.68 25.38 -4.70
CA SER A 98 -6.62 24.44 -5.08
C SER A 98 -6.53 23.24 -4.13
N ILE A 99 -6.68 23.44 -2.82
CA ILE A 99 -6.73 22.35 -1.83
C ILE A 99 -7.95 21.45 -2.09
N PHE A 100 -9.13 22.04 -2.30
CA PHE A 100 -10.35 21.31 -2.58
C PHE A 100 -10.22 20.47 -3.86
N LEU A 101 -9.74 21.07 -4.94
CA LEU A 101 -9.54 20.38 -6.21
C LEU A 101 -8.48 19.27 -6.09
N CYS A 102 -7.43 19.48 -5.30
CA CYS A 102 -6.47 18.42 -5.02
C CYS A 102 -7.09 17.24 -4.26
N ILE A 103 -7.92 17.51 -3.24
CA ILE A 103 -8.64 16.46 -2.51
C ILE A 103 -9.57 15.67 -3.45
N LEU A 104 -10.27 16.35 -4.35
CA LEU A 104 -11.12 15.70 -5.36
C LEU A 104 -10.31 14.77 -6.27
N ILE A 105 -9.17 15.25 -6.79
CA ILE A 105 -8.28 14.43 -7.64
C ILE A 105 -7.74 13.24 -6.85
N TYR A 106 -7.29 13.46 -5.62
CA TYR A 106 -6.80 12.39 -4.74
C TYR A 106 -7.87 11.32 -4.53
N LYS A 107 -9.09 11.72 -4.18
CA LYS A 107 -10.23 10.81 -4.00
C LYS A 107 -10.62 10.09 -5.29
N TYR A 108 -10.56 10.78 -6.43
CA TYR A 108 -10.82 10.17 -7.72
C TYR A 108 -9.78 9.10 -8.07
N VAL A 109 -8.50 9.39 -7.86
CA VAL A 109 -7.39 8.45 -8.07
C VAL A 109 -7.50 7.28 -7.11
N GLU A 110 -7.83 7.52 -5.84
CA GLU A 110 -8.08 6.45 -4.86
C GLU A 110 -9.23 5.54 -5.32
N TRP A 111 -10.34 6.11 -5.78
CA TRP A 111 -11.50 5.36 -6.26
C TRP A 111 -11.23 4.57 -7.55
N LYS A 112 -10.47 5.14 -8.49
CA LYS A 112 -10.08 4.45 -9.74
C LYS A 112 -8.95 3.45 -9.52
N GLY A 113 -8.02 3.75 -8.62
CA GLY A 113 -6.91 2.87 -8.23
C GLY A 113 -7.40 1.58 -7.59
N ALA A 114 -8.49 1.65 -6.83
CA ALA A 114 -9.18 0.46 -6.32
C ALA A 114 -9.80 -0.43 -7.41
N LYS A 115 -10.04 0.10 -8.63
CA LYS A 115 -10.74 -0.61 -9.72
C LYS A 115 -9.83 -1.14 -10.84
N LYS A 116 -8.59 -0.66 -10.93
CA LYS A 116 -7.67 -1.02 -12.02
C LYS A 116 -6.35 -1.49 -11.39
N GLU A 117 -6.01 -2.75 -11.65
CA GLU A 117 -4.79 -3.50 -11.26
C GLU A 117 -3.48 -2.82 -11.75
N TRP A 118 -3.27 -1.55 -11.43
CA TRP A 118 -1.95 -0.94 -11.48
C TRP A 118 -1.23 -1.44 -10.23
N GLY A 119 -0.59 -2.60 -10.35
CA GLY A 119 0.31 -3.22 -9.36
C GLY A 119 0.14 -2.69 -7.94
N ASP A 120 -0.70 -3.37 -7.16
CA ASP A 120 -1.25 -3.01 -5.86
C ASP A 120 -0.23 -2.29 -4.93
N GLY A 121 -0.09 -0.97 -5.10
CA GLY A 121 0.90 -0.17 -4.37
C GLY A 121 0.62 -0.16 -2.87
N ILE A 122 -0.64 -0.38 -2.48
CA ILE A 122 -1.07 -0.51 -1.10
C ILE A 122 -0.69 -1.89 -0.54
N ARG A 123 -0.88 -3.00 -1.29
CA ARG A 123 -0.32 -4.30 -0.88
C ARG A 123 1.20 -4.29 -0.85
N GLY A 124 1.86 -3.63 -1.81
CA GLY A 124 3.31 -3.44 -1.81
C GLY A 124 3.78 -2.70 -0.56
N LEU A 125 3.09 -1.63 -0.19
CA LEU A 125 3.35 -0.91 1.06
C LEU A 125 3.11 -1.81 2.28
N ALA A 126 1.98 -2.51 2.34
CA ALA A 126 1.63 -3.41 3.43
C ALA A 126 2.67 -4.54 3.60
N LEU A 127 3.13 -5.14 2.51
CA LEU A 127 4.16 -6.18 2.51
C LEU A 127 5.50 -5.62 3.01
N THR A 128 5.89 -4.43 2.54
CA THR A 128 7.15 -3.81 2.96
C THR A 128 7.08 -3.37 4.43
N THR A 129 5.94 -2.88 4.90
CA THR A 129 5.68 -2.59 6.33
C THR A 129 5.72 -3.87 7.18
N ALA A 130 5.15 -4.97 6.72
CA ALA A 130 5.21 -6.26 7.39
C ALA A 130 6.67 -6.76 7.48
N GLN A 131 7.41 -6.70 6.37
CA GLN A 131 8.83 -7.07 6.33
C GLN A 131 9.67 -6.21 7.28
N TYR A 132 9.48 -4.89 7.27
CA TYR A 132 10.15 -3.97 8.20
C TYR A 132 9.86 -4.31 9.66
N SER A 133 8.59 -4.60 9.97
CA SER A 133 8.18 -4.98 11.33
C SER A 133 8.81 -6.29 11.77
N LEU A 134 8.90 -7.28 10.88
CA LEU A 134 9.55 -8.57 11.16
C LEU A 134 11.05 -8.42 11.43
N MET A 135 11.78 -7.67 10.60
CA MET A 135 13.22 -7.43 10.79
C MET A 135 13.50 -6.73 12.14
N LYS A 136 12.64 -5.81 12.56
CA LYS A 136 12.79 -5.08 13.84
C LYS A 136 12.47 -5.93 15.08
N ILE A 137 11.75 -7.05 14.93
CA ILE A 137 11.42 -7.95 16.04
C ILE A 137 12.63 -8.81 16.43
N GLU A 138 13.50 -9.14 15.47
CA GLU A 138 14.67 -10.02 15.69
C GLU A 138 15.71 -9.39 16.63
N ASP A 139 15.85 -8.05 16.61
CA ASP A 139 16.86 -7.32 17.40
C ASP A 139 16.60 -7.24 18.91
N LYS A 140 15.45 -7.74 19.41
CA LYS A 140 15.08 -7.59 20.83
C LYS A 140 14.80 -8.94 21.48
N ASP A 141 15.69 -9.37 22.36
CA ASP A 141 15.45 -10.51 23.23
C ASP A 141 14.13 -10.30 24.01
N PRO A 142 13.19 -11.26 23.95
CA PRO A 142 11.94 -11.14 24.67
C PRO A 142 12.24 -11.13 26.17
N HIS A 143 12.04 -9.98 26.81
CA HIS A 143 12.20 -9.88 28.26
C HIS A 143 11.24 -10.88 28.93
N PRO A 144 11.70 -11.68 29.92
CA PRO A 144 10.87 -12.70 30.58
C PRO A 144 9.59 -12.18 31.27
N LYS A 145 9.42 -10.86 31.38
CA LYS A 145 8.23 -10.21 31.98
C LYS A 145 7.14 -9.88 30.95
N ASN A 146 7.40 -10.03 29.65
CA ASN A 146 6.45 -9.68 28.58
C ASN A 146 6.10 -10.89 27.69
N TRP A 147 5.97 -12.07 28.30
CA TRP A 147 5.58 -13.28 27.58
C TRP A 147 4.18 -13.13 26.98
N ARG A 148 4.04 -13.46 25.69
CA ARG A 148 2.76 -13.46 24.96
C ARG A 148 2.62 -14.81 24.23
N PRO A 149 1.58 -15.61 24.53
CA PRO A 149 1.42 -16.92 23.89
C PRO A 149 1.15 -16.77 22.40
N GLN A 150 1.94 -17.43 21.56
CA GLN A 150 1.66 -17.65 20.14
C GLN A 150 1.22 -19.10 19.98
N LEU A 151 0.00 -19.32 19.50
CA LEU A 151 -0.60 -20.66 19.45
C LEU A 151 -0.34 -21.29 18.07
N LEU A 152 0.21 -22.51 18.08
CA LEU A 152 0.25 -23.40 16.91
C LEU A 152 -0.76 -24.53 17.13
N LEU A 153 -1.81 -24.55 16.32
CA LEU A 153 -2.88 -25.54 16.39
C LEU A 153 -2.68 -26.54 15.27
N ILE A 154 -2.49 -27.81 15.62
CA ILE A 154 -2.33 -28.90 14.66
C ILE A 154 -3.64 -29.66 14.61
N LEU A 155 -4.30 -29.66 13.45
CA LEU A 155 -5.55 -30.39 13.22
C LEU A 155 -5.25 -31.55 12.27
N SER A 156 -5.49 -32.79 12.69
CA SER A 156 -5.26 -33.98 11.85
C SER A 156 -6.55 -34.35 11.11
N MET A 157 -7.01 -33.47 10.22
CA MET A 157 -8.30 -33.65 9.54
C MET A 157 -8.20 -33.26 8.06
N PRO A 158 -8.74 -34.07 7.13
CA PRO A 158 -9.11 -33.55 5.82
C PRO A 158 -10.26 -32.57 6.06
N TRP A 159 -10.00 -31.27 5.93
CA TRP A 159 -11.04 -30.24 6.07
C TRP A 159 -11.98 -30.32 4.86
N SER A 160 -12.85 -31.32 4.83
CA SER A 160 -13.97 -31.43 3.90
C SER A 160 -15.18 -30.74 4.52
N LYS A 161 -15.95 -30.00 3.72
CA LYS A 161 -17.19 -29.34 4.15
C LYS A 161 -18.20 -30.30 4.80
N GLU A 162 -18.09 -31.61 4.53
CA GLU A 162 -19.04 -32.63 4.98
C GLU A 162 -18.67 -33.30 6.31
N LEU A 163 -17.40 -33.28 6.73
CA LEU A 163 -16.95 -33.95 7.97
C LEU A 163 -16.07 -33.01 8.81
N VAL A 164 -16.70 -32.07 9.51
CA VAL A 164 -16.04 -31.29 10.54
C VAL A 164 -16.35 -31.91 11.90
N ASP A 165 -15.36 -32.58 12.49
CA ASP A 165 -15.49 -33.13 13.84
C ASP A 165 -15.56 -32.00 14.88
N VAL A 166 -16.59 -32.08 15.73
CA VAL A 166 -16.93 -31.10 16.77
C VAL A 166 -15.75 -30.84 17.72
N ARG A 167 -14.87 -31.83 17.92
CA ARG A 167 -13.67 -31.70 18.78
C ARG A 167 -12.74 -30.58 18.30
N TYR A 168 -12.54 -30.44 17.00
CA TYR A 168 -11.64 -29.43 16.42
C TYR A 168 -12.27 -28.05 16.41
N LEU A 169 -13.59 -27.96 16.25
CA LEU A 169 -14.33 -26.71 16.43
C LEU A 169 -14.21 -26.20 17.87
N ASN A 170 -14.32 -27.10 18.86
CA ASN A 170 -14.13 -26.73 20.26
C ASN A 170 -12.69 -26.26 20.54
N LEU A 171 -11.69 -26.87 19.91
CA LEU A 171 -10.30 -26.45 20.03
C LEU A 171 -10.04 -25.07 19.39
N LEU A 172 -10.64 -24.80 18.22
CA LEU A 172 -10.58 -23.48 17.58
C LEU A 172 -11.30 -22.41 18.43
N ASN A 173 -12.45 -22.75 19.00
CA ASN A 173 -13.18 -21.87 19.91
C ASN A 173 -12.37 -21.57 21.17
N LEU A 174 -11.73 -22.58 21.77
CA LEU A 174 -10.83 -22.41 22.91
C LEU A 174 -9.65 -21.50 22.55
N ALA A 175 -9.02 -21.71 21.40
CA ALA A 175 -7.92 -20.86 20.95
C ALA A 175 -8.36 -19.41 20.70
N SER A 176 -9.56 -19.22 20.13
CA SER A 176 -10.16 -17.91 19.94
C SER A 176 -10.41 -17.20 21.27
N GLN A 177 -10.95 -17.90 22.27
CA GLN A 177 -11.18 -17.37 23.61
C GLN A 177 -9.87 -17.05 24.34
N LEU A 178 -8.87 -17.94 24.27
CA LEU A 178 -7.57 -17.76 24.90
C LEU A 178 -6.82 -16.54 24.34
N LYS A 179 -7.03 -16.22 23.07
CA LYS A 179 -6.37 -15.10 22.38
C LYS A 179 -7.22 -13.83 22.35
N ALA A 180 -8.52 -13.94 22.60
CA ALA A 180 -9.49 -12.84 22.48
C ALA A 180 -9.33 -12.05 21.15
N GLY A 181 -9.02 -12.76 20.06
CA GLY A 181 -8.79 -12.17 18.74
C GLY A 181 -7.48 -11.39 18.58
N LYS A 182 -6.52 -11.48 19.51
CA LYS A 182 -5.27 -10.71 19.49
C LYS A 182 -4.02 -11.59 19.38
N GLY A 183 -3.08 -11.12 18.56
CA GLY A 183 -1.77 -11.76 18.35
C GLY A 183 -1.81 -12.89 17.31
N LEU A 184 -0.70 -13.62 17.20
CA LEU A 184 -0.53 -14.65 16.18
C LEU A 184 -1.09 -16.01 16.65
N THR A 185 -1.89 -16.64 15.79
CA THR A 185 -2.35 -18.03 15.90
C THR A 185 -2.20 -18.68 14.53
N ILE A 186 -1.48 -19.79 14.44
CA ILE A 186 -1.27 -20.55 13.21
C ILE A 186 -2.03 -21.86 13.34
N VAL A 187 -2.90 -22.17 12.38
CA VAL A 187 -3.66 -23.42 12.34
C VAL A 187 -3.15 -24.25 11.19
N THR A 188 -2.44 -25.34 11.45
CA THR A 188 -1.87 -26.23 10.44
C THR A 188 -2.60 -27.56 10.39
N SER A 189 -2.74 -28.12 9.18
CA SER A 189 -3.27 -29.46 8.95
C SER A 189 -2.34 -30.24 8.04
N PHE A 190 -2.20 -31.53 8.32
CA PHE A 190 -1.37 -32.44 7.54
C PHE A 190 -2.26 -33.33 6.68
N ILE A 191 -2.03 -33.28 5.37
CA ILE A 191 -2.67 -34.17 4.40
C ILE A 191 -1.69 -35.28 4.06
N ARG A 192 -2.11 -36.53 4.20
CA ARG A 192 -1.31 -37.69 3.77
C ARG A 192 -1.40 -37.84 2.25
N GLY A 193 -0.27 -37.87 1.57
CA GLY A 193 -0.17 -38.06 0.13
C GLY A 193 1.25 -37.79 -0.38
N SER A 194 1.51 -38.10 -1.65
CA SER A 194 2.79 -37.80 -2.30
C SER A 194 2.71 -36.52 -3.14
N VAL A 195 3.70 -35.64 -3.02
CA VAL A 195 3.78 -34.38 -3.80
C VAL A 195 3.92 -34.65 -5.30
N THR A 196 4.54 -35.77 -5.68
CA THR A 196 4.75 -36.17 -7.07
C THR A 196 3.49 -36.73 -7.73
N SER A 197 2.46 -37.12 -6.97
CA SER A 197 1.22 -37.66 -7.51
C SER A 197 0.26 -36.52 -7.91
N PRO A 198 -0.19 -36.45 -9.18
CA PRO A 198 -1.13 -35.42 -9.63
C PRO A 198 -2.51 -35.56 -8.97
N ASP A 199 -2.91 -36.77 -8.61
CA ASP A 199 -4.21 -37.02 -7.96
C ASP A 199 -4.20 -36.57 -6.50
N ASP A 200 -3.09 -36.74 -5.78
CA ASP A 200 -2.93 -36.25 -4.41
C ASP A 200 -2.82 -34.72 -4.36
N ARG A 201 -2.19 -34.09 -5.37
CA ARG A 201 -2.19 -32.62 -5.53
C ARG A 201 -3.60 -32.06 -5.72
N LYS A 202 -4.40 -32.68 -6.59
CA LYS A 202 -5.81 -32.28 -6.79
C LYS A 202 -6.62 -32.42 -5.51
N ARG A 203 -6.41 -33.49 -4.72
CA ARG A 203 -7.05 -33.66 -3.40
C ARG A 203 -6.61 -32.57 -2.42
N ALA A 204 -5.34 -32.18 -2.40
CA ALA A 204 -4.84 -31.12 -1.52
C ALA A 204 -5.38 -29.73 -1.90
N GLU A 205 -5.48 -29.42 -3.20
CA GLU A 205 -6.05 -28.16 -3.69
C GLU A 205 -7.55 -28.03 -3.32
N GLN A 206 -8.29 -29.13 -3.28
CA GLN A 206 -9.70 -29.14 -2.85
C GLN A 206 -9.91 -28.86 -1.36
N VAL A 207 -8.90 -29.08 -0.51
CA VAL A 207 -8.96 -28.87 0.95
C VAL A 207 -8.59 -27.43 1.33
N GLN A 208 -7.96 -26.66 0.44
CA GLN A 208 -7.55 -25.28 0.72
C GLN A 208 -8.73 -24.30 0.71
N ILE A 209 -9.31 -24.01 1.88
CA ILE A 209 -9.91 -22.70 2.14
C ILE A 209 -9.53 -22.24 3.56
N VAL A 210 -9.06 -20.98 3.63
CA VAL A 210 -8.61 -20.18 4.79
C VAL A 210 -7.14 -20.37 5.20
N HIS A 211 -6.26 -19.71 4.45
CA HIS A 211 -4.99 -19.11 4.91
C HIS A 211 -4.15 -19.96 5.90
N CYS A 212 -3.60 -21.08 5.42
CA CYS A 212 -2.54 -21.79 6.13
C CYS A 212 -1.34 -22.06 5.23
N VAL A 213 -0.15 -21.72 5.73
CA VAL A 213 1.14 -22.12 5.17
C VAL A 213 1.26 -23.64 5.27
N LEU A 214 1.40 -24.31 4.12
CA LEU A 214 1.58 -25.76 4.01
C LEU A 214 3.05 -26.11 4.25
N TYR A 215 3.33 -26.94 5.26
CA TYR A 215 4.62 -27.62 5.42
C TYR A 215 4.43 -29.13 5.24
N TYR A 216 5.14 -29.72 4.27
CA TYR A 216 5.21 -31.17 4.07
C TYR A 216 6.32 -31.77 4.94
N LEU A 217 5.99 -32.80 5.71
CA LEU A 217 6.97 -33.68 6.34
C LEU A 217 7.24 -34.84 5.39
N ALA A 218 8.42 -34.82 4.76
CA ALA A 218 8.97 -36.00 4.11
C ALA A 218 9.56 -36.92 5.18
N TYR A 219 9.09 -38.17 5.25
CA TYR A 219 9.78 -39.24 5.97
C TYR A 219 10.30 -40.22 4.91
N GLN A 220 11.64 -40.34 4.88
CA GLN A 220 12.52 -41.32 4.21
C GLN A 220 12.15 -41.85 2.83
#